data_AF-F4G155-F1
#
_entry.id   AF-F4G155-F1
#
_cell.length_a   1.000
_cell.length_b   1.000
_cell.length_c   1.000
_cell.angle_alpha   90.00
_cell.angle_beta   90.00
_cell.angle_gamma   90.00
#
_symmetry.space_group_name_H-M   'P 1'
#
loop_
_entity.id
_entity.type
_entity.pdbx_description
1 polymer ?
#
loop_
_entity_poly.entity_id
_entity_poly.type
_entity_poly.pdbx_seq_one_letter_code
_entity_poly.pdbx_strand_id
1 'polypeptide(L)'
;MSIIVQALLIVGLATTIISTITQILVAAQSDPLLIPSVVIENVLLIIVFLEIYLSALDFFTGKGRSLVYVIDAMISFVSREIIIEILTLQLNYTDLLTLGGLLVAGAVARLIITERFKKRKKVRNSFKK
;
A
#
# COMPACT_ATOMS: atom_id res chain seq x y z
N MET A 1 -7.86 17.91 -11.91
CA MET A 1 -8.07 16.48 -11.62
C MET A 1 -7.33 15.99 -10.36
N SER A 2 -6.07 16.39 -10.13
CA SER A 2 -5.30 16.00 -8.91
C SER A 2 -6.01 16.31 -7.58
N ILE A 3 -6.71 17.45 -7.48
CA ILE A 3 -7.33 17.93 -6.23
C ILE A 3 -8.45 17.00 -5.75
N ILE A 4 -9.26 16.45 -6.66
CA ILE A 4 -10.37 15.56 -6.31
C ILE A 4 -9.84 14.25 -5.72
N VAL A 5 -8.79 13.68 -6.34
CA VAL A 5 -8.17 12.43 -5.86
C VAL A 5 -7.48 12.66 -4.51
N GLN A 6 -6.76 13.77 -4.35
CA GLN A 6 -6.16 14.13 -3.06
C GLN A 6 -7.23 14.32 -1.97
N ALA A 7 -8.32 15.02 -2.28
CA ALA A 7 -9.43 15.21 -1.34
C ALA A 7 -10.06 13.87 -0.92
N LEU A 8 -10.32 12.97 -1.88
CA LEU A 8 -10.84 11.64 -1.60
C LEU A 8 -9.90 10.82 -0.70
N LEU A 9 -8.60 10.88 -0.96
CA LEU A 9 -7.60 10.16 -0.16
C LEU A 9 -7.48 10.73 1.26
N ILE A 10 -7.53 12.05 1.42
CA ILE A 10 -7.53 12.71 2.73
C ILE A 10 -8.80 12.36 3.51
N VAL A 11 -9.97 12.39 2.86
CA VAL A 11 -11.23 11.97 3.48
C VAL A 11 -11.17 10.50 3.88
N GLY A 12 -10.68 9.62 3.00
CA GLY A 12 -10.51 8.20 3.28
C GLY A 12 -9.56 7.94 4.46
N LEU A 13 -8.46 8.69 4.55
CA LEU A 13 -7.53 8.62 5.67
C LEU A 13 -8.17 9.10 6.99
N ALA A 14 -8.91 10.22 6.93
CA ALA A 14 -9.61 10.75 8.10
C ALA A 14 -10.68 9.76 8.61
N THR A 15 -11.45 9.15 7.72
CA THR A 15 -12.46 8.16 8.09
C THR A 15 -11.83 6.88 8.65
N THR A 16 -10.67 6.44 8.13
CA THR A 16 -9.95 5.29 8.71
C THR A 16 -9.45 5.59 10.11
N ILE A 17 -8.90 6.78 10.35
CA ILE A 17 -8.45 7.18 11.70
C ILE A 17 -9.64 7.21 12.67
N ILE A 18 -10.75 7.84 12.29
CA ILE A 18 -11.96 7.88 13.12
C ILE A 18 -12.46 6.47 13.40
N SER A 19 -12.55 5.62 12.36
CA SER A 19 -12.99 4.23 12.51
C SER A 19 -12.08 3.47 13.48
N THR A 20 -10.76 3.62 13.35
CA THR A 20 -9.77 3.00 14.25
C THR A 20 -10.02 3.38 15.70
N ILE A 21 -10.22 4.68 15.98
CA ILE A 21 -10.52 5.16 17.33
C ILE A 21 -11.81 4.51 17.84
N THR A 22 -12.87 4.49 17.03
CA THR A 22 -14.15 3.88 17.45
C THR A 22 -14.01 2.38 17.72
N GLN A 23 -13.26 1.64 16.91
CA GLN A 23 -13.04 0.22 17.11
C GLN A 23 -12.24 -0.06 18.38
N ILE A 24 -11.22 0.74 18.67
CA ILE A 24 -10.45 0.65 19.93
C ILE A 24 -11.36 0.91 21.15
N LEU A 25 -12.21 1.95 21.09
CA LEU A 25 -13.14 2.27 22.18
C LEU A 25 -14.17 1.16 22.41
N VAL A 26 -14.64 0.51 21.35
CA VAL A 26 -15.55 -0.65 21.45
C VAL A 26 -14.82 -1.85 22.02
N ALA A 27 -13.63 -2.19 21.50
CA ALA A 27 -12.81 -3.29 21.98
C ALA A 27 -12.45 -3.14 23.47
N ALA A 28 -12.14 -1.92 23.92
CA ALA A 28 -11.85 -1.64 25.32
C ALA A 28 -13.04 -1.90 26.27
N GLN A 29 -14.28 -1.85 25.76
CA GLN A 29 -15.48 -2.12 26.54
C GLN A 29 -15.92 -3.59 26.49
N SER A 30 -15.64 -4.29 25.39
CA SER A 30 -16.05 -5.69 25.21
C SER A 30 -15.01 -6.68 25.72
N ASP A 31 -13.80 -6.65 25.15
CA ASP A 31 -12.69 -7.53 25.54
C ASP A 31 -11.34 -6.85 25.24
N PRO A 32 -10.60 -6.44 26.28
CA PRO A 32 -9.29 -5.80 26.12
C PRO A 32 -8.27 -6.65 25.35
N LEU A 33 -8.42 -7.97 25.31
CA LEU A 33 -7.53 -8.86 24.56
C LEU A 33 -7.67 -8.69 23.03
N LEU A 34 -8.75 -8.06 22.56
CA LEU A 34 -8.95 -7.73 21.14
C LEU A 34 -8.26 -6.43 20.72
N ILE A 35 -7.81 -5.60 21.67
CA ILE A 35 -7.17 -4.31 21.36
C ILE A 35 -5.92 -4.50 20.47
N PRO A 36 -5.00 -5.44 20.74
CA PRO A 36 -3.82 -5.62 19.90
C PRO A 36 -4.14 -5.98 18.45
N SER A 37 -5.10 -6.87 18.20
CA SER A 37 -5.47 -7.25 16.82
C SER A 37 -6.10 -6.08 16.08
N VAL A 38 -7.03 -5.37 16.72
CA VAL A 38 -7.67 -4.17 16.18
C VAL A 38 -6.64 -3.09 15.86
N VAL A 39 -5.68 -2.85 16.77
CA VAL A 39 -4.65 -1.84 16.56
C VAL A 39 -3.74 -2.24 15.39
N ILE A 40 -3.26 -3.48 15.32
CA ILE A 40 -2.37 -3.93 14.25
C ILE A 40 -3.04 -3.82 12.88
N GLU A 41 -4.27 -4.32 12.75
CA GLU A 41 -5.01 -4.31 11.48
C GLU A 41 -5.24 -2.89 10.95
N ASN A 42 -5.66 -1.98 11.83
CA ASN A 42 -5.96 -0.60 11.47
C ASN A 42 -4.69 0.23 11.23
N VAL A 43 -3.62 0.04 12.01
CA VAL A 43 -2.34 0.72 11.79
C VAL A 43 -1.74 0.33 10.44
N LEU A 44 -1.76 -0.97 10.09
CA LEU A 44 -1.33 -1.42 8.77
C LEU A 44 -2.17 -0.79 7.65
N LEU A 45 -3.48 -0.65 7.85
CA LEU A 45 -4.35 0.01 6.87
C LEU A 45 -3.98 1.48 6.66
N ILE A 46 -3.71 2.20 7.76
CA ILE A 46 -3.30 3.60 7.72
C ILE A 46 -1.97 3.76 6.96
N ILE A 47 -1.00 2.87 7.20
CA ILE A 47 0.29 2.87 6.49
C ILE A 47 0.08 2.68 4.98
N VAL A 48 -0.74 1.70 4.58
CA VAL A 48 -1.07 1.46 3.17
C VAL A 48 -1.77 2.68 2.54
N PHE A 49 -2.73 3.29 3.24
CA PHE A 49 -3.37 4.52 2.77
C PHE A 49 -2.38 5.66 2.55
N LEU A 50 -1.41 5.81 3.46
CA LEU A 50 -0.36 6.81 3.34
C LEU A 50 0.53 6.54 2.12
N GLU A 51 0.89 5.29 1.87
CA GLU A 51 1.66 4.91 0.68
C GLU A 51 0.91 5.19 -0.62
N ILE A 52 -0.38 4.86 -0.68
CA ILE A 52 -1.25 5.19 -1.82
C ILE A 52 -1.32 6.71 -2.01
N TYR A 53 -1.47 7.47 -0.92
CA TYR A 53 -1.50 8.93 -0.95
C TYR A 53 -0.21 9.54 -1.51
N LEU A 54 0.94 9.13 -0.99
CA LEU A 54 2.24 9.59 -1.47
C LEU A 54 2.46 9.20 -2.95
N SER A 55 2.04 8.00 -3.33
CA SER A 55 2.12 7.52 -4.70
C SER A 55 1.26 8.33 -5.66
N ALA A 56 0.04 8.69 -5.24
CA ALA A 56 -0.85 9.55 -6.01
C ALA A 56 -0.30 10.97 -6.14
N LEU A 57 0.23 11.56 -5.05
CA LEU A 57 0.88 12.87 -5.09
C LEU A 57 2.07 12.91 -6.04
N ASP A 58 2.95 11.92 -5.97
CA ASP A 58 4.11 11.82 -6.84
C ASP A 58 3.72 11.57 -8.31
N PHE A 59 2.61 10.85 -8.55
CA PHE A 59 2.04 10.67 -9.88
C PHE A 59 1.58 12.01 -10.49
N PHE A 60 0.81 12.81 -9.75
CA PHE A 60 0.29 14.08 -10.26
C PHE A 60 1.35 15.18 -10.39
N THR A 61 2.41 15.14 -9.58
CA THR A 61 3.54 16.08 -9.70
C THR A 61 4.47 15.78 -10.88
N GLY A 62 4.20 14.74 -11.67
CA GLY A 62 4.92 14.45 -12.91
C GLY A 62 6.34 13.94 -12.69
N LYS A 63 6.70 13.51 -11.47
CA LYS A 63 7.96 12.82 -11.23
C LYS A 63 7.92 11.52 -12.01
N GLY A 64 8.79 11.36 -13.01
CA GLY A 64 8.80 10.27 -14.00
C GLY A 64 9.02 8.84 -13.49
N ARG A 65 8.70 8.57 -12.22
CA ARG A 65 8.68 7.27 -11.54
C ARG A 65 7.27 6.83 -11.14
N SER A 66 6.22 7.47 -11.66
CA SER A 66 4.84 7.28 -11.19
C SER A 66 4.37 5.81 -11.12
N LEU A 67 4.79 4.99 -12.08
CA LEU A 67 4.45 3.56 -12.13
C LEU A 67 5.14 2.73 -11.03
N VAL A 68 6.34 3.11 -10.61
CA VAL A 68 7.06 2.41 -9.53
C VAL A 68 6.34 2.62 -8.20
N TYR A 69 5.86 3.85 -7.95
CA TYR A 69 5.13 4.15 -6.72
C TYR A 69 3.80 3.40 -6.63
N VAL A 70 3.07 3.29 -7.75
CA VAL A 70 1.83 2.48 -7.80
C VAL A 70 2.12 1.01 -7.49
N ILE A 71 3.23 0.46 -8.01
CA ILE A 71 3.63 -0.92 -7.71
C ILE A 71 4.04 -1.06 -6.25
N ASP A 72 4.76 -0.10 -5.68
CA ASP A 72 5.16 -0.11 -4.28
C ASP A 72 3.93 -0.08 -3.36
N ALA A 73 2.94 0.78 -3.65
CA ALA A 73 1.67 0.82 -2.93
C ALA A 73 0.87 -0.50 -3.04
N MET A 74 0.89 -1.14 -4.22
CA MET A 74 0.25 -2.45 -4.42
C MET A 74 0.95 -3.54 -3.61
N ILE A 75 2.29 -3.57 -3.60
CA ILE A 75 3.08 -4.50 -2.79
C ILE A 75 2.79 -4.31 -1.30
N SER A 76 2.68 -3.06 -0.82
CA SER A 76 2.37 -2.78 0.59
C SER A 76 0.95 -3.23 0.97
N PHE A 77 -0.04 -2.99 0.09
CA PHE A 77 -1.39 -3.51 0.27
C PHE A 77 -1.42 -5.04 0.36
N VAL A 78 -0.79 -5.74 -0.58
CA VAL A 78 -0.74 -7.21 -0.57
C VAL A 78 0.03 -7.73 0.66
N SER A 79 1.11 -7.06 1.05
CA SER A 79 1.88 -7.42 2.24
C SER A 79 1.03 -7.27 3.51
N ARG A 80 0.20 -6.22 3.61
CA ARG A 80 -0.76 -6.04 4.69
C ARG A 80 -1.74 -7.22 4.77
N GLU A 81 -2.34 -7.62 3.66
CA GLU A 81 -3.31 -8.72 3.66
C GLU A 81 -2.66 -10.04 4.11
N ILE A 82 -1.44 -10.33 3.65
CA ILE A 82 -0.69 -11.52 4.10
C ILE A 82 -0.43 -11.47 5.60
N ILE A 83 -0.03 -10.32 6.15
CA ILE A 83 0.22 -10.17 7.59
C ILE A 83 -1.07 -10.40 8.38
N ILE A 84 -2.18 -9.81 7.96
CA ILE A 84 -3.48 -9.94 8.64
C ILE A 84 -3.93 -11.40 8.61
N GLU A 85 -3.86 -12.05 7.46
CA GLU A 85 -4.28 -13.43 7.31
C GLU A 85 -3.46 -14.40 8.17
N ILE A 86 -2.15 -14.15 8.32
CA ILE A 86 -1.30 -14.91 9.24
C ILE A 86 -1.71 -14.69 10.70
N LEU A 87 -2.12 -13.47 11.06
CA LEU A 87 -2.46 -13.09 12.43
C LEU A 87 -3.89 -13.48 12.86
N THR A 88 -4.83 -13.64 11.94
CA THR A 88 -6.24 -13.95 12.25
C THR A 88 -6.49 -15.44 12.52
N LEU A 89 -5.46 -16.31 12.43
CA LEU A 89 -5.52 -17.77 12.62
C LEU A 89 -6.51 -18.53 11.71
N GLN A 90 -7.29 -17.85 10.87
CA GLN A 90 -8.18 -18.43 9.86
C GLN A 90 -7.43 -18.56 8.54
N LEU A 91 -6.36 -19.35 8.52
CA LEU A 91 -5.49 -19.48 7.35
C LEU A 91 -6.24 -20.15 6.20
N ASN A 92 -6.58 -19.38 5.16
CA ASN A 92 -6.96 -19.94 3.87
C ASN A 92 -5.71 -20.05 2.99
N TYR A 93 -5.23 -21.29 2.80
CA TYR A 93 -4.05 -21.55 1.97
C TYR A 93 -4.21 -21.07 0.53
N THR A 94 -5.44 -21.02 0.02
CA THR A 94 -5.75 -20.51 -1.32
C THR A 94 -5.54 -19.01 -1.38
N ASP A 95 -6.03 -18.28 -0.38
CA ASP A 95 -5.91 -16.82 -0.32
C ASP A 95 -4.44 -16.43 -0.12
N LEU A 96 -3.71 -17.10 0.77
CA LEU A 96 -2.27 -16.91 0.94
C LEU A 96 -1.46 -17.20 -0.34
N LEU A 97 -1.81 -18.24 -1.09
CA LEU A 97 -1.16 -18.54 -2.37
C LEU A 97 -1.45 -17.47 -3.42
N THR A 98 -2.68 -16.97 -3.50
CA THR A 98 -3.06 -15.91 -4.45
C THR A 98 -2.38 -14.58 -4.10
N LEU A 99 -2.38 -14.19 -2.82
CA LEU A 99 -1.68 -13.01 -2.33
C LEU A 99 -0.16 -13.12 -2.53
N GLY A 100 0.42 -14.28 -2.23
CA GLY A 100 1.84 -14.55 -2.52
C GLY A 100 2.16 -14.44 -4.02
N GLY A 101 1.29 -14.96 -4.88
CA GLY A 101 1.41 -14.82 -6.34
C GLY A 101 1.37 -13.36 -6.79
N LEU A 102 0.46 -12.55 -6.24
CA LEU A 102 0.38 -11.12 -6.51
C LEU A 102 1.64 -10.37 -6.06
N LEU A 103 2.18 -10.73 -4.90
CA LEU A 103 3.41 -10.13 -4.39
C LEU A 103 4.62 -10.42 -5.28
N VAL A 104 4.76 -11.67 -5.74
CA VAL A 104 5.82 -12.06 -6.69
C VAL A 104 5.64 -11.35 -8.02
N ALA A 105 4.42 -11.31 -8.56
CA ALA A 105 4.12 -10.61 -9.81
C ALA A 105 4.44 -9.10 -9.72
N GLY A 106 4.06 -8.47 -8.60
CA GLY A 106 4.38 -7.07 -8.31
C GLY A 106 5.89 -6.82 -8.23
N ALA A 107 6.62 -7.68 -7.51
CA ALA A 107 8.08 -7.59 -7.40
C ALA A 107 8.78 -7.72 -8.76
N VAL A 108 8.34 -8.68 -9.60
CA VAL A 108 8.85 -8.85 -10.96
C VAL A 108 8.54 -7.64 -11.84
N ALA A 109 7.31 -7.12 -11.77
CA ALA A 109 6.93 -5.91 -12.49
C ALA A 109 7.83 -4.72 -12.11
N ARG A 110 8.09 -4.54 -10.80
CA ARG A 110 9.00 -3.50 -10.27
C ARG A 110 10.40 -3.62 -10.84
N LEU A 111 10.97 -4.83 -10.85
CA LEU A 111 12.30 -5.10 -11.39
C LEU A 111 12.39 -4.76 -12.89
N ILE A 112 11.44 -5.24 -13.70
CA ILE A 112 11.40 -5.00 -15.15
C ILE A 112 11.33 -3.50 -15.44
N ILE A 113 10.46 -2.78 -14.74
CA ILE A 113 10.26 -1.34 -14.95
C ILE A 113 11.52 -0.56 -14.56
N THR A 114 12.13 -0.89 -13.42
CA THR A 114 13.34 -0.24 -12.92
C THR A 114 14.50 -0.39 -13.92
N GLU A 115 14.69 -1.58 -14.48
CA GLU A 115 15.73 -1.84 -15.47
C GLU A 115 15.47 -1.12 -16.80
N ARG A 116 14.20 -1.01 -17.23
CA ARG A 116 13.84 -0.20 -18.41
C ARG A 116 14.14 1.29 -18.22
N PHE A 117 13.89 1.84 -17.03
CA PHE A 117 14.21 3.24 -16.72
C PHE A 117 15.73 3.50 -16.72
N LYS A 118 16.54 2.58 -16.17
CA LYS A 118 18.01 2.69 -16.23
C LYS A 118 18.54 2.68 -17.66
N LYS A 119 18.06 1.77 -18.52
CA LYS A 119 18.47 1.70 -19.94
C LYS A 119 18.14 2.97 -20.70
N ARG A 120 16.92 3.53 -20.54
CA ARG A 120 16.52 4.79 -21.20
C ARG A 120 17.40 5.98 -20.78
N LYS A 121 17.78 6.07 -19.50
CA LYS A 121 18.66 7.13 -18.99
C LYS A 121 20.07 7.04 -19.58
N LYS A 122 20.59 5.82 -19.76
CA LYS A 122 21.91 5.57 -20.37
C LYS A 122 21.95 5.98 -21.86
N VAL A 123 20.91 5.66 -22.64
CA VAL A 123 20.81 6.06 -24.06
C VAL A 123 20.76 7.58 -24.21
N ARG A 124 19.95 8.28 -23.40
CA ARG A 124 19.83 9.74 -23.46
C ARG A 124 21.15 10.48 -23.14
N ASN A 125 21.97 9.94 -22.24
CA ASN A 125 23.29 10.53 -21.94
C ASN A 125 24.33 10.27 -23.04
N SER A 126 24.16 9.20 -23.84
CA SER A 126 25.05 8.90 -24.97
C SER A 126 24.87 9.84 -26.16
N PHE A 127 23.68 10.44 -26.33
CA PHE A 127 23.38 11.41 -27.39
C PHE A 127 23.76 12.86 -27.02
N LYS A 128 24.17 13.10 -25.77
CA LYS A 128 24.60 14.43 -25.27
C LYS A 128 26.12 14.61 -25.25
N LYS A 129 26.88 13.58 -25.63
CA LYS A 129 28.32 13.65 -25.89
C LYS A 129 28.53 13.72 -27.40
#